data_AF-A0A1E2WGS5-F1
#
_entry.id   AF-A0A1E2WGS5-F1
#
_cell.length_a   1.000
_cell.length_b   1.000
_cell.length_c   1.000
_cell.angle_alpha   90.00
_cell.angle_beta   90.00
_cell.angle_gamma   90.00
#
_symmetry.space_group_name_H-M   'P 1'
#
loop_
_entity.id
_entity.type
_entity.pdbx_description
1 polymer ?
#
loop_
_entity_poly.entity_id
_entity_poly.type
_entity_poly.pdbx_seq_one_letter_code
_entity_poly.pdbx_strand_id
1 'polypeptide(L)'
;MGYVENTQSNTEILAKETLIFPGFYTTNIKKFSSTDTSSFQGAFSTAIANLKNDYTKDKYIRDEKFEQSWDHIQGEARELIIKLLEMYCAAEYSGFILYKELSYKLKETNSVLSSGFSLMSRDEARHASFLNKVIEKTLPPLSKNKLKMTL
;
A
#
# COMPACT_ATOMS: atom_id res chain seq x y z
N MET A 1 44.85 19.90 10.08
CA MET A 1 44.30 18.62 9.62
C MET A 1 42.78 18.69 9.84
N GLY A 2 42.03 19.15 8.85
CA GLY A 2 40.58 19.35 8.97
C GLY A 2 39.85 18.05 8.67
N TYR A 3 39.01 17.60 9.59
CA TYR A 3 38.03 16.54 9.33
C TYR A 3 36.87 17.18 8.56
N VAL A 4 36.69 16.79 7.31
CA VAL A 4 35.49 17.07 6.54
C VAL A 4 34.46 16.01 6.96
N GLU A 5 33.50 16.40 7.79
CA GLU A 5 32.28 15.61 7.98
C GLU A 5 31.52 15.62 6.66
N ASN A 6 31.57 14.50 5.94
CA ASN A 6 30.69 14.24 4.81
C ASN A 6 29.29 13.94 5.36
N THR A 7 28.56 14.98 5.72
CA THR A 7 27.14 14.91 6.07
C THR A 7 26.34 14.75 4.79
N GLN A 8 26.51 13.62 4.13
CA GLN A 8 25.55 13.20 3.12
C GLN A 8 24.24 12.95 3.88
N SER A 9 23.26 13.83 3.66
CA SER A 9 21.95 13.78 4.31
C SER A 9 21.42 12.34 4.23
N ASN A 10 21.14 11.73 5.39
CA ASN A 10 20.55 10.38 5.48
C ASN A 10 19.27 10.24 4.63
N THR A 11 18.65 11.36 4.25
CA THR A 11 17.49 11.45 3.35
C THR A 11 17.81 11.01 1.92
N GLU A 12 19.03 11.26 1.40
CA GLU A 12 19.43 10.80 0.07
C GLU A 12 19.68 9.29 0.02
N ILE A 13 20.18 8.71 1.11
CA ILE A 13 20.56 7.30 1.19
C ILE A 13 19.31 6.39 1.14
N LEU A 14 18.27 6.73 1.93
CA LEU A 14 16.99 6.01 1.89
C LEU A 14 16.29 6.12 0.51
N ALA A 15 16.47 7.24 -0.19
CA ALA A 15 15.87 7.47 -1.51
C ALA A 15 16.64 6.80 -2.67
N LYS A 16 17.97 6.58 -2.53
CA LYS A 16 18.81 5.99 -3.58
C LYS A 16 18.86 4.47 -3.57
N GLU A 17 18.76 3.82 -2.41
CA GLU A 17 18.92 2.36 -2.32
C GLU A 17 17.67 1.56 -2.70
N THR A 18 16.54 2.23 -2.91
CA THR A 18 15.27 1.59 -3.31
C THR A 18 14.96 1.84 -4.79
N LEU A 19 15.94 1.70 -5.68
CA LEU A 19 15.69 1.71 -7.12
C LEU A 19 15.04 0.38 -7.55
N ILE A 20 13.87 0.06 -6.98
CA ILE A 20 12.93 -0.87 -7.62
C ILE A 20 12.45 -0.11 -8.85
N PHE A 21 13.10 -0.37 -9.98
CA PHE A 21 12.56 0.08 -11.26
C PHE A 21 11.12 -0.43 -11.35
N PRO A 22 10.13 0.42 -11.64
CA PRO A 22 8.77 -0.03 -11.84
C PRO A 22 8.75 -1.01 -13.02
N GLY A 23 8.78 -2.30 -12.69
CA GLY A 23 8.67 -3.39 -13.64
C GLY A 23 7.21 -3.80 -13.75
N PHE A 24 6.72 -3.96 -14.98
CA PHE A 24 5.44 -4.62 -15.20
C PHE A 24 5.66 -6.13 -15.15
N TYR A 25 5.31 -6.74 -14.03
CA TYR A 25 5.39 -8.19 -13.84
C TYR A 25 4.08 -8.85 -14.27
N THR A 26 4.18 -9.91 -15.06
CA THR A 26 3.02 -10.73 -15.44
C THR A 26 3.03 -12.03 -14.65
N THR A 27 1.94 -12.33 -13.96
CA THR A 27 1.80 -13.58 -13.21
C THR A 27 1.41 -14.73 -14.14
N ASN A 28 2.17 -15.84 -14.12
CA ASN A 28 1.77 -17.08 -14.78
C ASN A 28 0.71 -17.81 -13.95
N ILE A 29 -0.56 -17.52 -14.26
CA ILE A 29 -1.71 -18.05 -13.51
C ILE A 29 -1.80 -19.57 -13.56
N LYS A 30 -1.52 -20.18 -14.72
CA LYS A 30 -1.61 -21.64 -14.87
C LYS A 30 -0.65 -22.35 -13.92
N LYS A 31 0.59 -21.86 -13.84
CA LYS A 31 1.61 -22.41 -12.92
C LYS A 31 1.24 -22.12 -11.45
N PHE A 32 0.72 -20.92 -11.19
CA PHE A 32 0.32 -20.53 -9.84
C PHE A 32 -0.83 -21.39 -9.31
N SER A 33 -1.90 -21.57 -10.08
CA SER A 33 -3.08 -22.34 -9.66
C SER A 33 -2.82 -23.84 -9.52
N SER A 34 -1.84 -24.39 -10.25
CA SER A 34 -1.45 -25.80 -10.17
C SER A 34 -0.49 -26.12 -9.01
N THR A 35 -0.11 -25.14 -8.20
CA THR A 35 0.80 -25.37 -7.08
C THR A 35 0.09 -26.18 -5.99
N ASP A 36 0.70 -27.28 -5.56
CA ASP A 36 0.18 -28.07 -4.45
C ASP A 36 0.25 -27.26 -3.15
N THR A 37 -0.91 -27.10 -2.53
CA THR A 37 -1.12 -26.31 -1.31
C THR A 37 -1.78 -27.13 -0.20
N SER A 38 -1.92 -28.44 -0.40
CA SER A 38 -2.59 -29.36 0.52
C SER A 38 -2.02 -29.29 1.95
N SER A 39 -0.70 -29.20 2.09
CA SER A 39 0.00 -29.08 3.37
C SER A 39 -0.28 -27.77 4.13
N PHE A 40 -0.75 -26.71 3.45
CA PHE A 40 -1.01 -25.39 4.03
C PHE A 40 -2.50 -25.04 4.14
N GLN A 41 -3.39 -25.97 3.79
CA GLN A 41 -4.83 -25.70 3.73
C GLN A 41 -5.39 -25.17 5.07
N GLY A 42 -4.91 -25.70 6.20
CA GLY A 42 -5.29 -25.23 7.53
C GLY A 42 -4.86 -23.78 7.81
N ALA A 43 -3.64 -23.42 7.40
CA ALA A 43 -3.11 -22.06 7.54
C ALA A 43 -3.90 -21.07 6.67
N PHE A 44 -4.18 -21.44 5.40
CA PHE A 44 -4.99 -20.61 4.51
C PHE A 44 -6.42 -20.44 5.01
N SER A 45 -7.05 -21.51 5.50
CA SER A 45 -8.40 -21.44 6.05
C SER A 45 -8.47 -20.50 7.25
N THR A 46 -7.47 -20.57 8.14
CA THR A 46 -7.35 -19.69 9.31
C THR A 46 -7.12 -18.23 8.90
N ALA A 47 -6.20 -17.99 7.97
CA ALA A 47 -5.91 -16.65 7.46
C ALA A 47 -7.15 -16.03 6.79
N ILE A 48 -7.84 -16.78 5.94
CA ILE A 48 -9.08 -16.34 5.28
C ILE A 48 -10.18 -16.08 6.30
N ALA A 49 -10.33 -16.91 7.33
CA ALA A 49 -11.30 -16.67 8.40
C ALA A 49 -11.02 -15.36 9.15
N ASN A 50 -9.75 -15.07 9.46
CA ASN A 50 -9.37 -13.80 10.08
C ASN A 50 -9.66 -12.60 9.17
N LEU A 51 -9.34 -12.70 7.88
CA LEU A 51 -9.66 -11.66 6.90
C LEU A 51 -11.19 -11.43 6.77
N LYS A 52 -11.99 -12.50 6.83
CA LYS A 52 -13.47 -12.42 6.82
C LYS A 52 -14.02 -11.73 8.07
N ASN A 53 -13.47 -12.06 9.24
CA ASN A 53 -13.91 -11.49 10.51
C ASN A 53 -13.63 -9.98 10.61
N ASP A 54 -12.64 -9.49 9.86
CA ASP A 54 -12.45 -8.06 9.60
C ASP A 54 -12.41 -7.21 10.88
N TYR A 55 -11.62 -7.67 11.86
CA TYR A 55 -11.47 -7.03 13.16
C TYR A 55 -10.95 -5.58 13.09
N THR A 56 -10.40 -5.18 11.96
CA THR A 56 -9.78 -3.86 11.75
C THR A 56 -10.65 -2.90 10.95
N LYS A 57 -11.88 -3.26 10.58
CA LYS A 57 -12.77 -2.43 9.74
C LYS A 57 -12.90 -0.98 10.22
N ASP A 58 -12.92 -0.76 11.54
CA ASP A 58 -13.17 0.56 12.12
C ASP A 58 -11.89 1.42 12.16
N LYS A 59 -10.70 0.84 11.93
CA LYS A 59 -9.41 1.57 11.94
C LYS A 59 -9.26 2.53 10.77
N TYR A 60 -10.05 2.37 9.70
CA TYR A 60 -10.01 3.22 8.51
C TYR A 60 -11.07 4.33 8.55
N ILE A 61 -11.79 4.45 9.66
CA ILE A 61 -12.74 5.53 9.93
C ILE A 61 -11.95 6.67 10.58
N ARG A 62 -12.05 7.87 10.01
CA ARG A 62 -11.49 9.07 10.63
C ARG A 62 -12.37 9.44 11.82
N ASP A 63 -11.77 9.50 13.00
CA ASP A 63 -12.38 10.06 14.19
C ASP A 63 -11.94 11.52 14.38
N GLU A 64 -12.44 12.15 15.44
CA GLU A 64 -12.11 13.54 15.78
C GLU A 64 -10.60 13.78 15.98
N LYS A 65 -9.81 12.74 16.27
CA LYS A 65 -8.35 12.87 16.41
C LYS A 65 -7.67 13.17 15.08
N PHE A 66 -8.32 12.82 13.95
CA PHE A 66 -7.83 13.12 12.60
C PHE A 66 -8.13 14.55 12.12
N GLU A 67 -8.84 15.35 12.92
CA GLU A 67 -9.20 16.74 12.60
C GLU A 67 -8.15 17.76 13.07
N GLN A 68 -7.05 17.29 13.66
CA GLN A 68 -5.97 18.15 14.13
C GLN A 68 -5.17 18.76 12.97
N SER A 69 -4.67 19.98 13.18
CA SER A 69 -3.75 20.63 12.23
C SER A 69 -2.32 20.12 12.40
N TRP A 70 -1.65 19.94 11.27
CA TRP A 70 -0.24 19.50 11.17
C TRP A 70 0.68 20.65 10.72
N ASP A 71 0.21 21.89 10.84
CA ASP A 71 0.95 23.10 10.41
C ASP A 71 2.24 23.34 11.21
N HIS A 72 2.47 22.63 12.30
CA HIS A 72 3.73 22.69 13.04
C HIS A 72 4.86 21.88 12.36
N ILE A 73 4.53 20.99 11.43
CA ILE A 73 5.51 20.22 10.64
C ILE A 73 5.84 21.02 9.37
N GLN A 74 7.10 21.44 9.24
CA GLN A 74 7.56 22.35 8.18
C GLN A 74 8.88 21.88 7.56
N GLY A 75 9.25 22.47 6.42
CA GLY A 75 10.52 22.21 5.74
C GLY A 75 10.67 20.78 5.21
N GLU A 76 11.90 20.28 5.18
CA GLU A 76 12.26 18.96 4.62
C GLU A 76 11.45 17.81 5.23
N ALA A 77 11.15 17.86 6.53
CA ALA A 77 10.36 16.84 7.20
C ALA A 77 8.94 16.74 6.63
N ARG A 78 8.32 17.89 6.31
CA ARG A 78 6.99 17.94 5.70
C ARG A 78 7.01 17.32 4.30
N GLU A 79 8.00 17.69 3.49
CA GLU A 79 8.16 17.16 2.13
C GLU A 79 8.39 15.65 2.12
N LEU A 80 9.20 15.15 3.04
CA LEU A 80 9.45 13.72 3.20
C LEU A 80 8.18 12.96 3.59
N ILE A 81 7.40 13.48 4.54
CA ILE A 81 6.13 12.84 4.95
C ILE A 81 5.15 12.77 3.78
N ILE A 82 5.00 13.86 3.01
CA ILE A 82 4.14 13.86 1.81
C ILE A 82 4.60 12.79 0.84
N LYS A 83 5.89 12.78 0.49
CA LYS A 83 6.45 11.82 -0.45
C LYS A 83 6.25 10.38 0.01
N LEU A 84 6.46 10.10 1.30
CA LEU A 84 6.23 8.77 1.86
C LEU A 84 4.76 8.38 1.77
N LEU A 85 3.82 9.27 2.12
CA LEU A 85 2.39 9.01 2.03
C LEU A 85 1.95 8.73 0.59
N GLU A 86 2.45 9.49 -0.38
CA GLU A 86 2.17 9.27 -1.81
C GLU A 86 2.72 7.91 -2.27
N MET A 87 3.94 7.55 -1.88
CA MET A 87 4.55 6.25 -2.19
C MET A 87 3.74 5.09 -1.60
N TYR A 88 3.34 5.18 -0.33
CA TYR A 88 2.50 4.15 0.29
C TYR A 88 1.13 4.07 -0.38
N CYS A 89 0.48 5.21 -0.67
CA CYS A 89 -0.81 5.22 -1.35
C CYS A 89 -0.73 4.54 -2.73
N ALA A 90 0.35 4.75 -3.48
CA ALA A 90 0.57 4.09 -4.77
C ALA A 90 0.85 2.59 -4.63
N ALA A 91 1.59 2.18 -3.59
CA ALA A 91 1.87 0.78 -3.30
C ALA A 91 0.58 0.01 -2.95
N GLU A 92 -0.24 0.54 -2.05
CA GLU A 92 -1.54 -0.03 -1.65
C GLU A 92 -2.49 -0.14 -2.86
N TYR A 93 -2.55 0.88 -3.70
CA TYR A 93 -3.38 0.83 -4.92
C TYR A 93 -2.90 -0.23 -5.92
N SER A 94 -1.58 -0.40 -6.03
CA SER A 94 -0.99 -1.45 -6.87
C SER A 94 -1.30 -2.85 -6.33
N GLY A 95 -1.21 -3.04 -5.01
CA GLY A 95 -1.62 -4.28 -4.32
C GLY A 95 -3.10 -4.59 -4.54
N PHE A 96 -3.97 -3.58 -4.40
CA PHE A 96 -5.40 -3.71 -4.70
C PHE A 96 -5.65 -4.27 -6.10
N ILE A 97 -5.05 -3.68 -7.14
CA ILE A 97 -5.23 -4.12 -8.53
C ILE A 97 -4.73 -5.55 -8.71
N LEU A 98 -3.53 -5.86 -8.22
CA LEU A 98 -2.92 -7.18 -8.34
C LEU A 98 -3.80 -8.26 -7.70
N TYR A 99 -4.21 -8.06 -6.45
CA TYR A 99 -5.04 -9.03 -5.74
C TYR A 99 -6.43 -9.13 -6.37
N LYS A 100 -6.98 -8.03 -6.88
CA LYS A 100 -8.26 -8.06 -7.58
C LYS A 100 -8.16 -8.91 -8.84
N GLU A 101 -7.12 -8.72 -9.64
CA GLU A 101 -6.86 -9.51 -10.85
C GLU A 101 -6.69 -10.99 -10.52
N LEU A 102 -5.86 -11.33 -9.52
CA LEU A 102 -5.65 -12.71 -9.09
C LEU A 102 -6.94 -13.36 -8.60
N SER A 103 -7.77 -12.63 -7.85
CA SER A 103 -9.07 -13.13 -7.38
C SER A 103 -9.96 -13.57 -8.54
N TYR A 104 -10.00 -12.78 -9.63
CA TYR A 104 -10.79 -13.12 -10.82
C TYR A 104 -10.18 -14.30 -11.59
N LYS A 105 -8.88 -14.27 -11.84
CA LYS A 105 -8.21 -15.29 -12.66
C LYS A 105 -8.17 -16.67 -11.99
N LEU A 106 -8.24 -16.74 -10.66
CA LEU A 106 -8.19 -17.98 -9.90
C LEU A 106 -9.57 -18.55 -9.56
N LYS A 107 -10.66 -17.84 -9.86
CA LYS A 107 -12.03 -18.21 -9.43
C LYS A 107 -12.40 -19.66 -9.75
N GLU A 108 -12.10 -20.11 -10.96
CA GLU A 108 -12.45 -21.45 -11.45
C GLU A 108 -11.36 -22.52 -11.16
N THR A 109 -10.13 -22.10 -10.86
CA THR A 109 -8.99 -23.03 -10.73
C THR A 109 -8.54 -23.25 -9.29
N ASN A 110 -8.71 -22.25 -8.42
CA ASN A 110 -8.42 -22.33 -6.99
C ASN A 110 -9.29 -21.33 -6.21
N SER A 111 -10.49 -21.77 -5.83
CA SER A 111 -11.50 -20.93 -5.17
C SER A 111 -11.09 -20.42 -3.79
N VAL A 112 -10.24 -21.17 -3.08
CA VAL A 112 -9.70 -20.77 -1.76
C VAL A 112 -8.79 -19.56 -1.90
N LEU A 113 -7.80 -19.63 -2.80
CA LEU A 113 -6.91 -18.50 -3.07
C LEU A 113 -7.65 -17.33 -3.69
N SER A 114 -8.60 -17.58 -4.60
CA SER A 114 -9.47 -16.55 -5.16
C SER A 114 -10.21 -15.77 -4.07
N SER A 115 -10.80 -16.48 -3.10
CA SER A 115 -11.49 -15.87 -1.96
C SER A 115 -10.54 -15.08 -1.06
N GLY A 116 -9.34 -15.61 -0.80
CA GLY A 116 -8.31 -14.92 -0.02
C GLY A 116 -7.88 -13.60 -0.68
N PHE A 117 -7.52 -13.63 -1.95
CA PHE A 117 -7.13 -12.42 -2.69
C PHE A 117 -8.26 -11.40 -2.80
N SER A 118 -9.53 -11.83 -2.90
CA SER A 118 -10.65 -10.90 -2.88
C SER A 118 -10.76 -10.15 -1.54
N LEU A 119 -10.42 -10.78 -0.42
CA LEU A 119 -10.43 -10.16 0.90
C LEU A 119 -9.21 -9.25 1.10
N MET A 120 -8.03 -9.67 0.65
CA MET A 120 -6.84 -8.81 0.68
C MET A 120 -7.06 -7.55 -0.17
N SER A 121 -7.58 -7.70 -1.39
CA SER A 121 -7.95 -6.57 -2.26
C SER A 121 -8.92 -5.59 -1.57
N ARG A 122 -9.90 -6.08 -0.80
CA ARG A 122 -10.79 -5.23 0.00
C ARG A 122 -10.01 -4.36 1.00
N ASP A 123 -9.01 -4.93 1.66
CA ASP A 123 -8.26 -4.23 2.71
C ASP A 123 -7.28 -3.20 2.10
N GLU A 124 -6.53 -3.56 1.06
CA GLU A 124 -5.68 -2.62 0.29
C GLU A 124 -6.49 -1.42 -0.23
N ALA A 125 -7.72 -1.65 -0.71
CA ALA A 125 -8.60 -0.57 -1.16
C ALA A 125 -8.98 0.39 -0.02
N ARG A 126 -9.17 -0.10 1.21
CA ARG A 126 -9.43 0.74 2.38
C ARG A 126 -8.19 1.53 2.78
N HIS A 127 -7.00 0.91 2.72
CA HIS A 127 -5.73 1.55 3.02
C HIS A 127 -5.46 2.69 2.04
N ALA A 128 -5.52 2.42 0.74
CA ALA A 128 -5.35 3.43 -0.30
C ALA A 128 -6.36 4.58 -0.16
N SER A 129 -7.64 4.26 0.07
CA SER A 129 -8.70 5.26 0.27
C SER A 129 -8.45 6.12 1.51
N PHE A 130 -7.95 5.53 2.59
CA PHE A 130 -7.64 6.22 3.83
C PHE A 130 -6.44 7.15 3.66
N LEU A 131 -5.33 6.65 3.09
CA LEU A 131 -4.13 7.43 2.81
C LEU A 131 -4.40 8.61 1.88
N ASN A 132 -5.20 8.41 0.82
CA ASN A 132 -5.57 9.48 -0.10
C ASN A 132 -6.31 10.63 0.62
N LYS A 133 -7.21 10.30 1.55
CA LYS A 133 -7.91 11.30 2.39
C LYS A 133 -6.98 12.00 3.38
N VAL A 134 -5.96 11.30 3.88
CA VAL A 134 -4.92 11.91 4.74
C VAL A 134 -4.13 12.92 3.93
N ILE A 135 -3.67 12.58 2.72
CA ILE A 135 -2.93 13.48 1.83
C ILE A 135 -3.76 14.73 1.51
N GLU A 136 -5.02 14.57 1.10
CA GLU A 136 -5.90 15.68 0.72
C GLU A 136 -6.08 16.74 1.82
N LYS A 137 -6.21 16.30 3.09
CA LYS A 137 -6.58 17.17 4.22
C LYS A 137 -5.40 17.64 5.07
N THR A 138 -4.38 16.80 5.22
CA THR A 138 -3.28 17.04 6.17
C THR A 138 -2.26 18.00 5.58
N LEU A 139 -2.00 17.91 4.26
CA LEU A 139 -0.89 18.61 3.61
C LEU A 139 -1.22 18.91 2.14
N PRO A 140 -2.01 19.96 1.83
CA PRO A 140 -2.20 20.36 0.44
C PRO A 140 -0.83 20.63 -0.21
N PRO A 141 -0.57 20.10 -1.42
CA PRO A 141 0.73 20.24 -2.06
C PRO A 141 1.08 21.73 -2.25
N LEU A 142 2.32 22.10 -1.91
CA LEU A 142 2.83 23.46 -2.05
C LEU A 142 2.87 23.93 -3.52
N SER A 143 2.81 23.00 -4.48
CA SER A 143 2.70 23.29 -5.91
C SER A 143 1.35 22.85 -6.48
N LYS A 144 0.69 23.75 -7.23
CA LYS A 144 -0.62 23.56 -7.85
C LYS A 144 -0.64 22.60 -9.05
N ASN A 145 0.40 21.79 -9.27
CA ASN A 145 0.39 20.81 -10.36
C ASN A 145 -0.19 19.48 -9.87
N LYS A 146 -1.52 19.44 -9.82
CA LYS A 146 -2.32 18.24 -9.58
C LYS A 146 -1.95 17.15 -10.59
N LEU A 147 -1.29 16.09 -10.15
CA LEU A 147 -1.61 14.75 -10.64
C LEU A 147 -2.98 14.41 -10.06
N LYS A 148 -4.04 14.84 -10.77
CA LYS A 148 -5.36 14.24 -10.56
C LYS A 148 -5.24 12.79 -11.02
N MET A 149 -5.07 11.84 -10.08
CA MET A 149 -5.54 10.49 -10.31
C MET A 149 -7.07 10.55 -10.33
N THR A 150 -7.61 10.88 -11.50
CA THR A 150 -9.03 10.70 -11.80
C THR A 150 -9.15 9.26 -12.30
N LEU A 151 -10.04 8.49 -11.69
CA LEU A 151 -10.43 7.15 -12.12
C LEU A 151 -10.97 7.16 -13.56
#